data_AF-A0A7G8W4S8-F1
#
_entry.id   AF-A0A7G8W4S8-F1
#
_cell.length_a   1.000
_cell.length_b   1.000
_cell.length_c   1.000
_cell.angle_alpha   90.00
_cell.angle_beta   90.00
_cell.angle_gamma   90.00
#
_symmetry.space_group_name_H-M   'P 1'
#
loop_
_entity.id
_entity.type
_entity.pdbx_description
1 polymer ?
#
loop_
_entity_poly.entity_id
_entity_poly.type
_entity_poly.pdbx_seq_one_letter_code
_entity_poly.pdbx_strand_id
1 'polypeptide(L)' 'MIRWLIVVVLALVLMSGLTQWLRKFGFGRLPGDFEFRALGREWQLPIASTVLLSMIAALIARWI' A
#
# COMPACT_ATOMS: atom_id res chain seq x y z
N MET A 1 6.75 19.82 -22.36
CA MET A 1 5.77 18.72 -22.17
C MET A 1 6.43 17.39 -21.78
N ILE A 2 7.53 16.98 -22.42
CA ILE A 2 8.19 15.68 -22.15
C ILE A 2 8.68 15.50 -20.68
N ARG A 3 9.12 16.59 -20.02
CA ARG A 3 9.52 16.57 -18.61
C ARG A 3 8.42 16.04 -17.69
N TRP A 4 7.17 16.45 -17.92
CA TRP A 4 6.02 15.99 -17.15
C TRP A 4 5.68 14.53 -17.43
N LEU A 5 5.83 14.07 -18.68
CA LEU A 5 5.65 12.67 -19.05
C LEU A 5 6.65 11.77 -18.32
N ILE A 6 7.92 12.19 -18.23
CA ILE A 6 8.95 11.47 -17.48
C ILE A 6 8.61 11.41 -15.99
N VAL A 7 8.19 12.53 -15.38
CA VAL A 7 7.80 12.57 -13.96
C VAL A 7 6.64 11.62 -13.68
N VAL A 8 5.61 11.63 -14.51
CA VAL A 8 4.43 10.76 -14.33
C VAL A 8 4.81 9.29 -14.50
N VAL A 9 5.59 8.94 -15.51
CA VAL A 9 6.07 7.55 -15.71
C VAL A 9 6.91 7.11 -14.51
N LEU A 10 7.82 7.97 -14.02
CA LEU A 10 8.67 7.66 -12.87
C LEU A 10 7.82 7.47 -11.59
N ALA A 11 6.84 8.36 -11.37
CA ALA A 11 5.92 8.27 -10.25
C ALA A 11 5.09 6.99 -10.30
N LEU A 12 4.58 6.61 -11.49
CA LEU A 12 3.84 5.37 -11.68
C LEU A 12 4.71 4.15 -11.42
N VAL A 13 5.93 4.11 -11.94
CA VAL A 13 6.89 3.01 -11.71
C VAL A 13 7.22 2.90 -10.22
N LEU A 14 7.48 4.02 -9.55
CA LEU A 14 7.73 4.06 -8.11
C LEU A 14 6.52 3.58 -7.31
N MET A 15 5.32 4.08 -7.61
CA MET A 15 4.10 3.64 -6.92
C MET A 15 3.80 2.16 -7.16
N SER A 16 3.93 1.67 -8.40
CA SER A 16 3.73 0.26 -8.73
C SER A 16 4.77 -0.63 -8.04
N GLY A 17 6.04 -0.23 -8.06
CA GLY A 17 7.13 -0.93 -7.36
C GLY A 17 6.91 -0.98 -5.85
N LEU A 18 6.52 0.15 -5.25
CA LEU A 18 6.21 0.26 -3.83
C LEU A 18 5.02 -0.64 -3.46
N THR A 19 3.95 -0.62 -4.26
CA THR A 19 2.76 -1.47 -4.05
C THR A 19 3.11 -2.96 -4.10
N GLN A 20 3.96 -3.39 -5.04
CA GLN A 20 4.42 -4.78 -5.13
C GLN A 20 5.34 -5.16 -3.96
N TRP A 21 6.21 -4.23 -3.53
CA TRP A 21 7.08 -4.44 -2.39
C TRP A 21 6.29 -4.60 -1.09
N LEU A 22 5.27 -3.76 -0.88
CA LEU A 22 4.34 -3.91 0.24
C LEU A 22 3.63 -5.27 0.19
N ARG A 23 3.10 -5.66 -0.97
CA ARG A 23 2.48 -6.99 -1.15
C ARG A 23 3.44 -8.14 -0.83
N LYS A 24 4.73 -8.02 -1.17
CA LYS A 24 5.77 -9.02 -0.80
C LYS A 24 6.03 -9.10 0.70
N PHE A 25 5.87 -7.99 1.43
CA PHE A 25 5.91 -7.96 2.90
C PHE A 25 4.64 -8.53 3.55
N GLY A 26 3.66 -8.97 2.75
CA GLY A 26 2.42 -9.54 3.25
C GLY A 26 1.32 -8.51 3.49
N PHE A 27 1.48 -7.24 3.08
CA PHE A 27 0.37 -6.28 3.12
C PHE A 27 -0.82 -6.81 2.31
N GLY A 28 -1.96 -7.01 2.99
CA GLY A 28 -3.17 -7.67 2.47
C GLY A 28 -3.34 -9.12 2.92
N ARG A 29 -2.31 -9.74 3.52
CA ARG A 29 -2.28 -11.13 4.03
C ARG A 29 -1.67 -11.25 5.43
N LEU A 30 -1.43 -10.12 6.11
CA LEU A 30 -0.90 -10.13 7.47
C LEU A 30 -1.96 -10.70 8.42
N PRO A 31 -1.57 -11.41 9.50
CA PRO A 31 -2.50 -11.82 10.55
C PRO A 31 -3.12 -10.56 11.19
N GLY A 32 -4.32 -10.18 10.74
CA GLY A 32 -4.98 -8.91 11.07
C GLY A 32 -5.61 -8.20 9.87
N ASP A 33 -5.22 -8.55 8.64
CA ASP A 33 -5.98 -8.22 7.44
C ASP A 33 -7.11 -9.25 7.30
N PHE A 34 -8.35 -8.80 7.43
CA PHE A 34 -9.51 -9.69 7.44
C PHE A 34 -9.96 -9.95 6.00
N GLU A 35 -9.63 -11.13 5.49
CA GLU A 35 -10.24 -11.67 4.28
C GLU A 35 -11.46 -12.51 4.69
N PHE A 36 -12.66 -11.94 4.55
CA PHE A 36 -13.90 -12.65 4.86
C PHE A 36 -14.77 -12.76 3.60
N ARG A 37 -15.39 -13.92 3.43
CA ARG A 37 -16.29 -14.18 2.32
C ARG A 37 -17.71 -13.87 2.77
N ALA A 38 -18.30 -12.80 2.23
CA ALA A 38 -19.67 -12.39 2.51
C ALA A 38 -20.44 -12.20 1.20
N LEU A 39 -21.68 -12.69 1.14
CA LEU A 39 -22.56 -12.57 -0.04
C LEU A 39 -21.96 -13.19 -1.32
N GLY A 40 -21.20 -14.28 -1.19
CA GLY A 40 -20.53 -14.92 -2.32
C GLY A 40 -19.32 -14.16 -2.87
N ARG A 41 -19.01 -12.96 -2.35
CA ARG A 41 -17.86 -12.14 -2.72
C ARG A 41 -16.77 -12.20 -1.64
N GLU A 42 -15.52 -12.14 -2.07
CA GLU A 42 -14.37 -12.02 -1.18
C GLU A 42 -14.19 -10.54 -0.81
N TRP A 43 -14.27 -10.24 0.49
CA TRP A 43 -14.01 -8.91 1.03
C TRP A 43 -12.67 -8.92 1.73
N GLN A 44 -11.77 -8.04 1.32
CA GLN A 44 -10.46 -7.86 1.93
C GLN A 44 -10.46 -6.53 2.70
N LEU A 45 -10.36 -6.59 4.03
CA LEU A 45 -10.23 -5.43 4.91
C LEU A 45 -8.75 -5.31 5.35
N PRO A 46 -7.95 -4.43 4.73
CA PRO A 46 -6.53 -4.28 5.02
C PRO A 46 -6.29 -3.42 6.27
N ILE A 47 -6.94 -3.73 7.40
CA ILE A 47 -6.92 -2.90 8.61
C ILE A 47 -5.51 -2.84 9.21
N ALA A 48 -4.86 -4.00 9.38
CA ALA A 48 -3.51 -4.08 9.93
C ALA A 48 -2.52 -3.36 9.01
N SER A 49 -2.66 -3.60 7.71
CA SER A 49 -1.90 -2.91 6.66
C SER A 49 -2.05 -1.38 6.75
N THR A 50 -3.27 -0.84 6.75
CA THR A 50 -3.49 0.62 6.84
C THR A 50 -2.90 1.22 8.10
N VAL A 51 -3.09 0.58 9.26
CA VAL A 51 -2.53 1.06 10.54
C VAL A 51 -1.00 1.07 10.51
N LEU A 52 -0.37 0.02 10.00
CA LEU A 52 1.09 -0.06 9.91
C LEU A 52 1.66 1.03 9.01
N LEU A 53 1.03 1.27 7.85
CA LEU A 53 1.40 2.37 6.94
C LEU A 53 1.26 3.73 7.62
N SER A 54 0.15 3.96 8.33
CA SER A 54 -0.07 5.21 9.08
C SER A 54 0.96 5.40 10.20
N MET A 55 1.36 4.33 10.90
CA MET A 55 2.43 4.40 11.90
C MET A 55 3.77 4.75 11.28
N ILE A 56 4.14 4.13 10.15
CA ILE A 56 5.38 4.45 9.42
C ILE A 56 5.35 5.91 8.97
N ALA A 57 4.22 6.37 8.40
CA ALA A 57 4.06 7.76 7.98
C ALA A 57 4.20 8.74 9.15
N ALA A 58 3.61 8.43 10.31
CA ALA A 58 3.75 9.24 11.52
C ALA A 58 5.18 9.26 12.06
N LEU A 59 5.90 8.13 11.98
CA LEU A 59 7.30 8.05 12.37
C LEU A 59 8.16 8.92 11.47
N ILE A 60 8.00 8.82 10.15
CA ILE A 60 8.73 9.64 9.16
C ILE A 60 8.41 11.13 9.38
N ALA A 61 7.13 11.47 9.58
CA ALA A 61 6.70 12.84 9.85
C ALA A 61 7.28 13.43 11.14
N ARG A 62 7.69 12.59 12.11
CA ARG A 62 8.38 13.05 13.32
C ARG A 62 9.87 13.36 13.10
N TRP A 63 10.49 12.76 12.07
CA TRP A 63 11.91 12.94 11.76
C TRP A 63 12.17 14.02 10.70
N ILE A 64 11.13 14.56 10.07
CA ILE A 64 11.13 15.74 9.21
C ILE A 64 10.78 16.97 10.05
#